data_AF-A0A7V1RHY6-F1
#
_entry.id   AF-A0A7V1RHY6-F1
#
_cell.length_a   1.000
_cell.length_b   1.000
_cell.length_c   1.000
_cell.angle_alpha   90.00
_cell.angle_beta   90.00
_cell.angle_gamma   90.00
#
_symmetry.space_group_name_H-M   'P 1'
#
loop_
_entity.id
_entity.type
_entity.pdbx_description
1 polymer ?
#
loop_
_entity_poly.entity_id
_entity_poly.type
_entity_poly.pdbx_seq_one_letter_code
_entity_poly.pdbx_strand_id
1 'polypeptide(L)'
;VIFLAIAVPEIVLGSSLLSMFVLTKVVPLGFSTILLSHISFSIAFVAVTVRARVQGLDRSLEDAAQDLFADPVTTFFKVTLPLIAPSILAGFLLAFVLSLDDFVITNFVSGTTSTFPIWVFGATRIGLPPQVNVMGTLLFAAGILAALANVLVQRRRARR
;
A
#
# COMPACT_ATOMS: atom_id res chain seq x y z
N VAL A 1 -14.73 -6.21 -8.82
CA VAL A 1 -14.60 -5.66 -7.45
C VAL A 1 -13.28 -4.92 -7.26
N ILE A 2 -12.11 -5.53 -7.50
CA ILE A 2 -10.81 -4.87 -7.27
C ILE A 2 -10.65 -3.55 -8.05
N PHE A 3 -11.04 -3.51 -9.33
CA PHE A 3 -10.98 -2.26 -10.12
C PHE A 3 -12.00 -1.20 -9.70
N LEU A 4 -13.07 -1.58 -8.99
CA LEU A 4 -14.06 -0.62 -8.51
C LEU A 4 -13.44 0.29 -7.44
N ALA A 5 -12.66 -0.28 -6.51
CA ALA A 5 -11.97 0.50 -5.47
C ALA A 5 -11.00 1.54 -6.04
N ILE A 6 -10.43 1.28 -7.22
CA ILE A 6 -9.50 2.20 -7.91
C ILE A 6 -10.27 3.29 -8.67
N ALA A 7 -11.47 2.99 -9.16
CA ALA A 7 -12.28 3.92 -9.97
C ALA A 7 -13.17 4.85 -9.13
N VAL A 8 -13.48 4.48 -7.88
CA VAL A 8 -14.33 5.30 -7.01
C VAL A 8 -13.55 6.55 -6.56
N PRO A 9 -14.16 7.75 -6.63
CA PRO A 9 -13.53 8.96 -6.10
C PRO A 9 -13.21 8.82 -4.61
N GLU A 10 -12.01 9.22 -4.19
CA GLU A 10 -11.55 9.09 -2.79
C GLU A 10 -12.48 9.75 -1.78
N ILE A 11 -13.08 10.89 -2.15
CA ILE A 11 -14.06 11.59 -1.31
C ILE A 11 -15.25 10.69 -1.00
N VAL A 12 -15.74 9.94 -2.00
CA VAL A 12 -16.87 9.01 -1.83
C VAL A 12 -16.48 7.84 -0.94
N LEU A 13 -15.27 7.29 -1.11
CA LEU A 13 -14.75 6.24 -0.23
C LEU A 13 -14.59 6.74 1.21
N GLY A 14 -13.97 7.90 1.40
CA GLY A 14 -13.74 8.50 2.72
C GLY A 14 -15.04 8.81 3.46
N SER A 15 -16.03 9.42 2.78
CA SER A 15 -17.34 9.69 3.39
C SER A 15 -18.11 8.41 3.72
N SER A 16 -17.98 7.38 2.88
CA SER A 16 -18.64 6.07 3.11
C SER A 16 -18.01 5.34 4.29
N LEU A 17 -16.67 5.35 4.40
CA LEU A 17 -15.94 4.75 5.51
C LEU A 17 -16.24 5.47 6.84
N LEU A 18 -16.26 6.80 6.85
CA LEU A 18 -16.70 7.57 8.01
C LEU A 18 -18.12 7.17 8.44
N SER A 19 -19.05 7.12 7.49
CA SER A 19 -20.43 6.71 7.76
C SER A 19 -20.48 5.30 8.36
N MET A 20 -19.71 4.36 7.83
CA MET A 20 -19.59 3.01 8.37
C MET A 20 -19.08 3.00 9.82
N PHE A 21 -17.98 3.70 10.13
CA PHE A 21 -17.42 3.72 11.49
C PHE A 21 -18.36 4.39 12.50
N VAL A 22 -19.02 5.48 12.11
CA VAL A 22 -19.97 6.19 12.99
C VAL A 22 -21.24 5.38 13.23
N LEU A 23 -21.78 4.71 12.21
CA LEU A 23 -23.00 3.92 12.33
C LEU A 23 -22.79 2.62 13.11
N THR A 24 -21.67 1.94 12.87
CA THR A 24 -21.36 0.66 13.53
C THR A 24 -20.89 0.85 14.97
N LYS A 25 -20.26 1.99 15.30
CA LYS A 25 -19.70 2.32 16.61
C LYS A 25 -18.72 1.27 17.17
N VAL A 26 -18.14 0.44 16.29
CA VAL A 26 -17.21 -0.62 16.69
C VAL A 26 -15.85 -0.06 17.08
N VAL A 27 -15.38 0.96 16.36
CA VAL A 27 -14.05 1.56 16.56
C VAL A 27 -14.21 3.08 16.64
N PRO A 28 -13.65 3.76 17.66
CA PRO A 28 -13.65 5.21 17.72
C PRO A 28 -12.76 5.80 16.62
N LEU A 29 -13.13 6.98 16.12
CA LEU A 29 -12.33 7.70 15.13
C LEU A 29 -10.94 8.02 15.70
N GLY A 30 -9.89 7.71 14.94
CA GLY A 30 -8.52 7.87 15.36
C GLY A 30 -7.56 7.02 14.51
N PHE A 31 -6.42 6.67 15.10
CA PHE A 31 -5.41 5.86 14.41
C PHE A 31 -5.95 4.54 13.87
N SER A 32 -6.80 3.83 14.61
CA SER A 32 -7.33 2.52 14.19
C SER A 32 -8.22 2.63 12.95
N THR A 33 -9.08 3.65 12.87
CA THR A 33 -9.94 3.86 11.69
C THR A 33 -9.14 4.33 10.49
N ILE A 34 -8.09 5.14 10.69
CA ILE A 34 -7.11 5.48 9.65
C ILE A 34 -6.46 4.20 9.12
N LEU A 35 -5.89 3.38 10.00
CA LEU A 35 -5.20 2.15 9.62
C LEU A 35 -6.10 1.21 8.81
N LEU A 36 -7.32 0.95 9.31
CA LEU A 36 -8.27 0.08 8.62
C LEU A 36 -8.67 0.65 7.25
N SER A 37 -8.91 1.97 7.16
CA SER A 37 -9.26 2.62 5.90
C SER A 37 -8.14 2.50 4.86
N HIS A 38 -6.89 2.70 5.28
CA HIS A 38 -5.72 2.59 4.41
C HIS A 38 -5.50 1.15 3.95
N ILE A 39 -5.73 0.16 4.82
CA ILE A 39 -5.70 -1.26 4.45
C ILE A 39 -6.78 -1.55 3.40
N SER A 40 -8.02 -1.12 3.65
CA SER A 40 -9.16 -1.38 2.76
C SER A 40 -8.98 -0.77 1.37
N PHE A 41 -8.38 0.41 1.27
CA PHE A 41 -8.09 1.06 -0.01
C PHE A 41 -6.85 0.45 -0.70
N SER A 42 -5.74 0.33 0.02
CA SER A 42 -4.45 -0.07 -0.56
C SER A 42 -4.42 -1.52 -1.02
N ILE A 43 -5.21 -2.40 -0.42
CA ILE A 43 -5.25 -3.82 -0.78
C ILE A 43 -5.63 -4.03 -2.25
N ALA A 44 -6.44 -3.16 -2.84
CA ALA A 44 -6.82 -3.25 -4.24
C ALA A 44 -5.59 -3.03 -5.15
N PHE A 45 -4.77 -2.02 -4.87
CA PHE A 45 -3.56 -1.72 -5.62
C PHE A 45 -2.51 -2.83 -5.47
N VAL A 46 -2.32 -3.34 -4.24
CA VAL A 46 -1.41 -4.45 -3.97
C VAL A 46 -1.85 -5.71 -4.71
N ALA A 47 -3.15 -6.04 -4.65
CA ALA A 47 -3.70 -7.22 -5.30
C ALA A 47 -3.54 -7.17 -6.83
N VAL A 48 -3.78 -6.02 -7.48
CA VAL A 48 -3.53 -5.85 -8.91
C VAL A 48 -2.05 -6.05 -9.25
N THR A 49 -1.17 -5.43 -8.48
CA THR A 49 0.28 -5.48 -8.69
C THR A 49 0.83 -6.90 -8.57
N VAL A 50 0.43 -7.63 -7.53
CA VAL A 50 0.86 -9.01 -7.30
C VAL A 50 0.23 -9.95 -8.32
N ARG A 51 -1.06 -9.79 -8.64
CA ARG A 51 -1.75 -10.63 -9.64
C ARG A 51 -1.10 -10.54 -11.01
N ALA A 52 -0.71 -9.34 -11.45
CA ALA A 52 -0.02 -9.15 -12.73
C ALA A 52 1.29 -9.95 -12.78
N ARG A 53 2.00 -10.08 -11.66
CA ARG A 53 3.21 -10.90 -11.59
C ARG A 53 2.92 -12.40 -11.60
N VAL A 54 1.93 -12.83 -10.82
CA VAL A 54 1.52 -14.25 -10.76
C VAL A 54 1.08 -14.77 -12.12
N GLN A 55 0.37 -13.94 -12.91
CA GLN A 55 -0.06 -14.32 -14.26
C GLN A 55 1.09 -14.56 -15.24
N GLY A 56 2.27 -14.01 -14.98
CA GLY A 56 3.47 -14.20 -15.79
C GLY A 56 4.43 -15.28 -15.26
N LEU A 57 4.08 -16.00 -14.18
CA LEU A 57 4.88 -17.13 -13.71
C LEU A 57 4.61 -18.36 -14.58
N ASP A 58 5.68 -19.09 -14.90
CA ASP A 58 5.57 -20.41 -15.50
C ASP A 58 5.11 -21.42 -14.43
N ARG A 59 3.98 -22.09 -14.70
CA ARG A 59 3.41 -23.11 -13.82
C ARG A 59 4.25 -24.37 -13.76
N SER A 60 5.12 -24.59 -14.75
CA SER A 60 6.00 -25.77 -14.80
C SER A 60 6.88 -25.92 -13.55
N LEU A 61 7.25 -24.81 -12.89
CA LEU A 61 8.03 -24.83 -11.65
C LEU A 61 7.24 -25.37 -10.45
N GLU A 62 5.92 -25.12 -10.42
CA GLU A 62 5.04 -25.66 -9.37
C GLU A 62 4.74 -27.14 -9.64
N ASP A 63 4.50 -27.50 -10.91
CA ASP A 63 4.29 -28.89 -11.33
C ASP A 63 5.53 -29.75 -11.03
N ALA A 64 6.74 -29.25 -11.36
CA ALA A 64 7.99 -29.95 -11.05
C ALA A 64 8.22 -30.14 -9.54
N ALA A 65 7.77 -29.21 -8.70
CA ALA A 65 7.85 -29.40 -7.25
C ALA A 65 6.92 -30.52 -6.77
N GLN A 66 5.72 -30.62 -7.34
CA GLN A 66 4.76 -31.68 -7.05
C GLN A 66 5.24 -33.04 -7.58
N ASP A 67 5.93 -33.08 -8.72
CA ASP A 67 6.57 -34.30 -9.25
C ASP A 67 7.68 -34.83 -8.31
N LEU A 68 8.34 -33.95 -7.55
CA LEU A 68 9.26 -34.31 -6.47
C LEU A 68 8.54 -34.64 -5.15
N PHE A 69 7.23 -34.89 -5.19
CA PHE A 69 6.37 -35.18 -4.03
C PHE A 69 6.29 -34.04 -2.99
N ALA A 70 6.54 -32.78 -3.39
CA ALA A 70 6.29 -31.65 -2.51
C ALA A 70 4.78 -31.40 -2.37
N ASP A 71 4.30 -31.24 -1.14
CA ASP A 71 2.92 -30.83 -0.89
C ASP A 71 2.67 -29.36 -1.32
N PRO A 72 1.40 -28.93 -1.49
CA PRO A 72 1.08 -27.57 -1.94
C PRO A 72 1.59 -26.46 -1.01
N VAL A 73 1.67 -26.71 0.30
CA VAL A 73 2.17 -25.72 1.27
C VAL A 73 3.67 -25.57 1.10
N THR A 74 4.40 -26.68 1.01
CA THR A 74 5.85 -26.68 0.72
C THR A 74 6.14 -26.01 -0.63
N THR A 75 5.37 -26.33 -1.67
CA THR A 75 5.50 -25.72 -3.00
C THR A 75 5.27 -24.21 -2.95
N PHE A 76 4.24 -23.75 -2.24
CA PHE A 76 3.99 -22.33 -2.07
C PHE A 76 5.16 -21.60 -1.39
N PHE A 77 5.64 -22.09 -0.25
CA PHE A 77 6.69 -21.39 0.50
C PHE A 77 8.06 -21.46 -0.16
N LYS A 78 8.39 -22.55 -0.88
CA LYS A 78 9.72 -22.75 -1.49
C LYS A 78 9.81 -22.29 -2.94
N VAL A 79 8.72 -22.31 -3.68
CA VAL A 79 8.71 -21.99 -5.13
C VAL A 79 7.90 -20.73 -5.37
N THR A 80 6.58 -20.75 -5.14
CA THR A 80 5.69 -19.64 -5.51
C THR A 80 6.04 -18.35 -4.78
N LEU A 81 6.18 -18.38 -3.45
CA LEU A 81 6.41 -17.22 -2.60
C LEU A 81 7.73 -16.49 -2.93
N PRO A 82 8.90 -17.14 -3.05
CA PRO A 82 10.13 -16.49 -3.48
C PRO A 82 10.04 -15.85 -4.88
N LEU A 83 9.30 -16.48 -5.80
CA LEU A 83 9.11 -15.98 -7.17
C LEU A 83 8.21 -14.72 -7.20
N ILE A 84 7.20 -14.64 -6.34
CA ILE A 84 6.29 -13.48 -6.24
C ILE A 84 6.75 -12.43 -5.22
N ALA A 85 7.68 -12.75 -4.30
CA ALA A 85 8.26 -11.83 -3.32
C ALA A 85 8.69 -10.46 -3.90
N PRO A 86 9.37 -10.35 -5.07
CA PRO A 86 9.65 -9.04 -5.67
C PRO A 86 8.39 -8.20 -5.92
N SER A 87 7.30 -8.82 -6.38
CA SER A 87 6.05 -8.12 -6.64
C SER A 87 5.29 -7.76 -5.36
N ILE A 88 5.39 -8.59 -4.32
CA ILE A 88 4.85 -8.26 -2.99
C ILE A 88 5.57 -7.02 -2.45
N LEU A 89 6.90 -6.97 -2.55
CA LEU A 89 7.69 -5.80 -2.13
C LEU A 89 7.32 -4.55 -2.94
N ALA A 90 7.15 -4.68 -4.25
CA ALA A 90 6.71 -3.57 -5.10
C ALA A 90 5.30 -3.07 -4.71
N GLY A 91 4.36 -3.99 -4.46
CA GLY A 91 3.02 -3.66 -3.98
C GLY A 91 3.04 -3.00 -2.60
N PHE A 92 3.89 -3.48 -1.69
CA PHE A 92 4.10 -2.86 -0.38
C PHE A 92 4.58 -1.41 -0.50
N LEU A 93 5.59 -1.15 -1.34
CA LEU A 93 6.09 0.20 -1.57
C LEU A 93 5.02 1.11 -2.17
N LEU A 94 4.20 0.60 -3.10
CA LEU A 94 3.09 1.34 -3.68
C LEU A 94 2.05 1.71 -2.60
N ALA A 95 1.61 0.75 -1.79
CA ALA A 95 0.68 0.99 -0.69
C ALA A 95 1.24 1.98 0.35
N PHE A 96 2.53 1.89 0.65
CA PHE A 96 3.20 2.81 1.57
C PHE A 96 3.19 4.24 1.05
N VAL A 97 3.48 4.45 -0.24
CA VAL A 97 3.44 5.78 -0.87
C VAL A 97 2.02 6.33 -0.85
N LEU A 98 1.02 5.55 -1.29
CA LEU A 98 -0.40 5.92 -1.27
C LEU A 98 -0.93 6.24 0.14
N SER A 99 -0.37 5.61 1.17
CA SER A 99 -0.74 5.89 2.55
C SER A 99 -0.07 7.14 3.10
N LEU A 100 1.09 7.52 2.58
CA LEU A 100 1.89 8.65 3.09
C LEU A 100 1.33 9.99 2.61
N ASP A 101 0.80 10.01 1.39
CA ASP A 101 0.25 11.21 0.75
C ASP A 101 -1.27 11.36 0.91
N ASP A 102 -1.97 10.33 1.40
CA ASP A 102 -3.42 10.41 1.61
C ASP A 102 -3.78 11.49 2.65
N PHE A 103 -4.50 12.49 2.15
CA PHE A 103 -5.20 13.48 2.94
C PHE A 103 -6.69 13.19 3.00
N VAL A 104 -7.29 12.77 1.87
CA VAL A 104 -8.74 12.78 1.69
C VAL A 104 -9.41 11.77 2.60
N ILE A 105 -9.01 10.50 2.54
CA ILE A 105 -9.63 9.45 3.35
C ILE A 105 -9.33 9.69 4.82
N THR A 106 -8.06 9.97 5.13
CA THR A 106 -7.61 10.26 6.49
C THR A 106 -8.41 11.40 7.13
N ASN A 107 -8.65 12.50 6.41
CA ASN A 107 -9.39 13.65 6.94
C ASN A 107 -10.84 13.30 7.33
N PHE A 108 -11.46 12.32 6.67
CA PHE A 108 -12.79 11.86 7.07
C PHE A 108 -12.76 11.00 8.33
N VAL A 109 -11.74 10.15 8.52
CA VAL A 109 -11.74 9.10 9.55
C VAL A 109 -10.80 9.36 10.74
N SER A 110 -10.06 10.46 10.75
CA SER A 110 -8.98 10.72 11.70
C SER A 110 -9.42 11.10 13.11
N GLY A 111 -10.63 11.63 13.29
CA GLY A 111 -11.10 12.15 14.57
C GLY A 111 -10.16 13.23 15.10
N THR A 112 -9.49 12.98 16.23
CA THR A 112 -8.51 13.89 16.84
C THR A 112 -7.06 13.61 16.43
N THR A 113 -6.81 12.55 15.66
CA THR A 113 -5.47 12.16 15.25
C THR A 113 -5.01 13.07 14.10
N SER A 114 -3.84 13.70 14.25
CA SER A 114 -3.25 14.53 13.19
C SER A 114 -2.14 13.76 12.49
N THR A 115 -2.34 13.43 11.22
CA THR A 115 -1.31 12.89 10.34
C THR A 115 -0.55 14.01 9.65
N PHE A 116 0.59 13.69 9.02
CA PHE A 116 1.38 14.67 8.32
C PHE A 116 0.58 15.44 7.25
N PRO A 117 -0.19 14.80 6.33
CA PRO A 117 -1.00 15.54 5.34
C PRO A 117 -2.07 16.45 5.97
N ILE A 118 -2.76 16.00 7.03
CA ILE A 118 -3.74 16.81 7.75
C ILE A 118 -3.07 18.02 8.41
N TRP A 119 -1.91 17.83 9.03
CA TRP A 119 -1.17 18.90 9.65
C TRP A 119 -0.69 19.94 8.62
N VAL A 120 -0.13 19.50 7.49
CA VAL A 120 0.28 20.39 6.39
C VAL A 120 -0.91 21.20 5.89
N PHE A 121 -2.06 20.56 5.67
CA PHE A 121 -3.28 21.25 5.24
C PHE A 121 -3.72 22.31 6.25
N GLY A 122 -3.67 22.01 7.56
CA GLY A 122 -3.93 23.00 8.61
C GLY A 122 -2.94 24.16 8.60
N ALA A 123 -1.65 23.87 8.44
CA ALA A 123 -0.57 24.86 8.44
C ALA A 123 -0.68 25.85 7.27
N THR A 124 -1.09 25.38 6.07
CA THR A 124 -1.24 26.27 4.89
C THR A 124 -2.24 27.41 5.10
N ARG A 125 -3.18 27.28 6.03
CA ARG A 125 -4.19 28.31 6.34
C ARG A 125 -3.65 29.45 7.21
N ILE A 126 -2.58 29.20 7.96
CA ILE A 126 -2.02 30.14 8.95
C ILE A 126 -0.66 30.69 8.44
N GLY A 127 -0.03 29.98 7.50
CA GLY A 127 1.25 30.31 6.88
C GLY A 127 2.14 29.08 6.90
N LEU A 128 2.81 28.77 5.77
CA LEU A 128 3.65 27.57 5.60
C LEU A 128 4.91 27.66 6.46
N PRO A 129 5.00 26.89 7.56
CA PRO A 129 6.17 26.94 8.42
C PRO A 129 7.33 26.18 7.73
N PRO A 130 8.60 26.60 7.89
CA PRO A 130 9.74 25.97 7.21
C PRO A 130 9.84 24.45 7.41
N GLN A 131 9.31 23.93 8.53
CA GLN A 131 9.25 22.52 8.88
C GLN A 131 8.51 21.68 7.84
N VAL A 132 7.49 22.22 7.16
CA VAL A 132 6.78 21.52 6.07
C VAL A 132 7.75 21.19 4.94
N ASN A 133 8.59 22.14 4.54
CA ASN A 133 9.56 21.96 3.46
C ASN A 133 10.66 20.95 3.83
N VAL A 134 11.11 20.98 5.10
CA VAL A 134 12.08 20.00 5.61
C VAL A 134 11.50 18.59 5.55
N MET A 135 10.28 18.39 6.06
CA MET A 135 9.63 17.09 6.05
C MET A 135 9.32 16.62 4.62
N GLY A 136 8.85 17.50 3.74
CA GLY A 136 8.62 17.18 2.33
C GLY A 136 9.90 16.73 1.62
N THR A 137 11.03 17.39 1.89
CA THR A 137 12.33 17.00 1.32
C THR A 137 12.78 15.63 1.84
N LEU A 138 12.61 15.35 3.13
CA LEU A 138 12.94 14.06 3.72
C LEU A 138 12.08 12.92 3.15
N LEU A 139 10.77 13.12 3.02
CA LEU A 139 9.84 12.15 2.44
C LEU A 139 10.18 11.89 0.97
N PHE A 140 10.47 12.93 0.20
CA PHE A 140 10.88 12.81 -1.20
C PHE A 140 12.21 12.06 -1.34
N ALA A 141 13.22 12.40 -0.52
CA ALA A 141 14.51 11.70 -0.52
C ALA A 141 14.35 10.22 -0.14
N ALA A 142 13.53 9.90 0.87
CA ALA A 142 13.23 8.53 1.26
C ALA A 142 12.55 7.75 0.12
N GLY A 143 11.59 8.37 -0.57
CA GLY A 143 10.93 7.79 -1.75
C GLY A 143 11.91 7.48 -2.88
N ILE A 144 12.82 8.41 -3.19
CA ILE A 144 13.89 8.19 -4.19
C ILE A 144 14.79 7.03 -3.78
N LEU A 145 15.25 6.99 -2.53
CA LEU A 145 16.12 5.92 -2.05
C LEU A 145 15.43 4.55 -2.14
N ALA A 146 14.16 4.46 -1.78
CA ALA A 146 13.37 3.23 -1.91
C ALA A 146 13.21 2.80 -3.37
N ALA A 147 12.92 3.74 -4.27
CA ALA A 147 12.80 3.48 -5.71
C ALA A 147 14.13 3.00 -6.32
N LEU A 148 15.25 3.66 -5.99
CA LEU A 148 16.58 3.25 -6.44
C LEU A 148 16.96 1.87 -5.93
N ALA A 149 16.71 1.58 -4.65
CA ALA A 149 16.94 0.25 -4.07
C ALA A 149 16.15 -0.83 -4.82
N ASN A 150 14.87 -0.57 -5.13
CA ASN A 150 14.03 -1.48 -5.90
C ASN A 150 14.61 -1.74 -7.31
N VAL A 151 15.02 -0.69 -8.04
CA VAL A 151 15.64 -0.83 -9.37
C VAL A 151 16.94 -1.63 -9.32
N LEU A 152 17.78 -1.39 -8.30
CA LEU A 152 19.03 -2.13 -8.12
C LEU A 152 18.78 -3.61 -7.85
N VAL A 153 17.79 -3.95 -7.01
CA VAL A 153 17.39 -5.34 -6.74
C VAL A 153 16.87 -6.03 -8.00
N GLN A 154 16.02 -5.34 -8.77
CA GLN A 154 15.49 -5.88 -10.02
C GLN A 154 16.58 -6.12 -11.07
N ARG A 155 17.52 -5.18 -11.23
CA ARG A 155 18.65 -5.34 -12.15
C ARG A 155 19.56 -6.51 -11.77
N ARG A 156 19.77 -6.77 -10.47
CA ARG A 156 20.54 -7.93 -10.00
C ARG A 156 19.84 -9.25 -10.31
N ARG A 157 18.51 -9.29 -10.24
CA ARG A 157 17.71 -10.47 -10.55
C ARG A 157 17.60 -10.74 -12.04
N ALA A 158 17.57 -9.70 -12.89
CA ALA A 158 17.56 -9.87 -14.35
C ALA A 158 18.91 -10.30 -14.94
N ARG A 159 20.01 -10.18 -14.18
CA ARG A 159 21.36 -10.62 -14.58
C ARG A 159 21.71 -12.04 -14.09
N ARG A 160 20.87 -12.65 -13.25
CA ARG A 160 21.00 -14.05 -12.81
C ARG A 160 20.00 -14.90 -13.57
#